data_AF-A0A351X168-F1
#
_entry.id   AF-A0A351X168-F1
#
_cell.length_a   1.000
_cell.length_b   1.000
_cell.length_c   1.000
_cell.angle_alpha   90.00
_cell.angle_beta   90.00
_cell.angle_gamma   90.00
#
_symmetry.space_group_name_H-M   'P 1'
#
loop_
_entity.id
_entity.type
_entity.pdbx_description
1 polymer ?
#
loop_
_entity_poly.entity_id
_entity_poly.type
_entity_poly.pdbx_seq_one_letter_code
_entity_poly.pdbx_strand_id
1 'polypeptide(L)'
;MDWQDEQSQQAFLQRIVRDAQHLQHLAQETRVALAKDHPQQERIVQAGQLLDQLIAQDVEFPDGQAKLKEGVSQDWIVSVHDPEIRHGRKSSSKRFDGHKAAVAVDAESQLITDANVLAGNAWDATDALTLVENSETHTGLAVEETISDCAYSDFNGLLAGA
;
A
#
# COMPACT_ATOMS: atom_id res chain seq x y z
N MET A 1 -15.90 22.34 18.05
CA MET A 1 -15.90 20.91 18.38
C MET A 1 -14.95 20.77 19.54
N ASP A 2 -15.40 20.15 20.63
CA ASP A 2 -14.60 19.97 21.83
C ASP A 2 -13.99 18.58 21.82
N TRP A 3 -12.67 18.49 21.75
CA TRP A 3 -11.94 17.22 21.66
C TRP A 3 -11.86 16.50 23.00
N GLN A 4 -12.28 17.10 24.12
CA GLN A 4 -12.30 16.42 25.42
C GLN A 4 -13.68 15.85 25.77
N ASP A 5 -14.69 16.12 24.94
CA ASP A 5 -16.05 15.62 25.11
C ASP A 5 -16.33 14.48 24.12
N GLU A 6 -16.51 13.27 24.67
CA GLU A 6 -16.85 12.06 23.90
C GLU A 6 -18.15 12.22 23.10
N GLN A 7 -19.14 12.97 23.60
CA GLN A 7 -20.38 13.21 22.86
C GLN A 7 -20.15 14.11 21.65
N SER A 8 -19.34 15.18 21.80
CA SER A 8 -18.91 16.05 20.69
C SER A 8 -18.12 15.27 19.64
N GLN A 9 -17.22 14.38 20.06
CA GLN A 9 -16.46 13.49 19.16
C GLN A 9 -17.37 12.55 18.38
N GLN A 10 -18.28 11.87 19.08
CA GLN A 10 -19.21 10.94 18.45
C GLN A 10 -20.12 11.65 17.46
N ALA A 11 -20.71 12.80 17.82
CA ALA A 11 -21.56 13.57 16.93
C ALA A 11 -20.80 14.07 15.68
N PHE A 12 -19.53 14.45 15.83
CA PHE A 12 -18.67 14.86 14.74
C PHE A 12 -18.34 13.71 13.79
N LEU A 13 -17.98 12.54 14.33
CA LEU A 13 -17.74 11.33 13.54
C LEU A 13 -18.97 10.94 12.71
N GLN A 14 -20.15 10.89 13.35
CA GLN A 14 -21.41 10.59 12.66
C GLN A 14 -21.66 11.54 11.49
N ARG A 15 -21.40 12.84 11.69
CA ARG A 15 -21.57 13.84 10.65
C ARG A 15 -20.61 13.61 9.48
N ILE A 16 -19.31 13.41 9.75
CA ILE A 16 -18.31 13.16 8.70
C ILE A 16 -18.67 11.92 7.89
N VAL A 17 -19.04 10.83 8.57
CA VAL A 17 -19.39 9.57 7.91
C VAL A 17 -20.64 9.73 7.04
N ARG A 18 -21.65 10.45 7.53
CA ARG A 18 -22.84 10.79 6.75
C ARG A 18 -22.50 11.65 5.52
N ASP A 19 -21.63 12.65 5.68
CA ASP A 19 -21.21 13.52 4.59
C ASP A 19 -20.45 12.71 3.52
N ALA A 20 -19.58 11.78 3.95
CA ALA A 20 -18.87 10.89 3.06
C ALA A 20 -19.81 9.96 2.28
N GLN A 21 -20.80 9.35 2.95
CA GLN A 21 -21.83 8.54 2.30
C GLN A 21 -22.66 9.34 1.29
N HIS A 22 -22.97 10.60 1.60
CA HIS A 22 -23.66 11.49 0.68
C HIS A 22 -22.79 11.82 -0.55
N LEU A 23 -21.51 12.10 -0.34
CA LEU A 23 -20.55 12.31 -1.44
C LEU A 23 -20.44 11.08 -2.36
N GLN A 24 -20.47 9.87 -1.81
CA GLN A 24 -20.50 8.64 -2.63
C GLN A 24 -21.74 8.59 -3.53
N HIS A 25 -22.90 8.93 -2.97
CA HIS A 25 -24.13 8.95 -3.75
C HIS A 25 -24.05 9.97 -4.90
N LEU A 26 -23.59 11.19 -4.61
CA LEU A 26 -23.41 12.25 -5.61
C LEU A 26 -22.37 11.87 -6.67
N ALA A 27 -21.28 11.22 -6.27
CA ALA A 27 -20.25 10.71 -7.18
C ALA A 27 -20.83 9.68 -8.16
N GLN A 28 -21.65 8.75 -7.66
CA GLN A 28 -22.31 7.75 -8.48
C GLN A 28 -23.34 8.36 -9.45
N GLU A 29 -24.16 9.31 -9.00
CA GLU A 29 -25.10 10.03 -9.87
C GLU A 29 -24.37 10.81 -10.97
N THR A 30 -23.31 11.54 -10.58
CA THR A 30 -22.46 12.29 -11.51
C THR A 30 -21.85 11.36 -12.55
N ARG A 31 -21.31 10.21 -12.14
CA ARG A 31 -20.72 9.22 -13.04
C ARG A 31 -21.70 8.68 -14.08
N VAL A 32 -22.95 8.43 -13.68
CA VAL A 32 -24.02 7.94 -14.56
C VAL A 32 -24.47 9.03 -15.55
N ALA A 33 -24.45 10.30 -15.13
CA ALA A 33 -24.80 11.43 -15.99
C ALA A 33 -23.71 11.76 -17.03
N LEU A 34 -22.46 11.37 -16.78
CA LEU A 34 -21.36 11.56 -17.73
C LEU A 34 -21.53 10.68 -18.97
N ALA A 35 -21.07 11.20 -20.11
CA ALA A 35 -20.97 10.41 -21.35
C ALA A 35 -20.11 9.16 -21.13
N LYS A 36 -20.41 8.10 -21.87
CA LYS A 36 -19.59 6.89 -21.90
C LYS A 36 -18.14 7.24 -22.26
N ASP A 37 -17.18 6.66 -21.54
CA ASP A 37 -15.73 6.85 -21.73
C ASP A 37 -15.24 8.28 -21.44
N HIS A 38 -16.02 9.07 -20.68
CA HIS A 38 -15.59 10.39 -20.25
C HIS A 38 -14.37 10.28 -19.32
N PRO A 39 -13.30 11.07 -19.51
CA PRO A 39 -12.03 10.92 -18.78
C PRO A 39 -12.15 11.13 -17.26
N GLN A 40 -13.23 11.75 -16.79
CA GLN A 40 -13.49 11.91 -15.35
C GLN A 40 -14.12 10.68 -14.70
N GLN A 41 -14.69 9.74 -15.48
CA GLN A 41 -15.36 8.56 -14.91
C GLN A 41 -14.40 7.73 -14.07
N GLU A 42 -13.20 7.48 -14.58
CA GLU A 42 -12.19 6.71 -13.86
C GLU A 42 -11.75 7.42 -12.57
N ARG A 43 -11.51 8.74 -12.63
CA ARG A 43 -11.15 9.53 -11.43
C ARG A 43 -12.24 9.49 -10.35
N ILE A 44 -13.51 9.58 -10.74
CA ILE A 44 -14.63 9.50 -9.81
C ILE A 44 -14.71 8.10 -9.18
N VAL A 45 -14.50 7.05 -9.97
CA VAL A 45 -14.48 5.66 -9.48
C VAL A 45 -13.33 5.46 -8.49
N GLN A 46 -12.10 5.87 -8.85
CA GLN A 46 -10.93 5.73 -7.99
C GLN A 46 -11.08 6.52 -6.68
N ALA A 47 -11.56 7.76 -6.75
CA ALA A 47 -11.78 8.58 -5.55
C ALA A 47 -12.89 7.99 -4.65
N GLY A 48 -13.96 7.48 -5.25
CA GLY A 48 -15.03 6.79 -4.52
C GLY A 48 -14.52 5.52 -3.84
N GLN A 49 -13.77 4.68 -4.55
CA GLN A 49 -13.17 3.47 -3.97
C GLN A 49 -12.23 3.79 -2.81
N LEU A 50 -11.39 4.83 -2.95
CA LEU A 50 -10.51 5.29 -1.89
C LEU A 50 -11.29 5.75 -0.66
N LEU A 51 -12.35 6.54 -0.85
CA LEU A 51 -13.20 7.01 0.24
C LEU A 51 -13.89 5.84 0.96
N ASP A 52 -14.41 4.85 0.23
CA ASP A 52 -15.00 3.65 0.82
C ASP A 52 -13.99 2.85 1.63
N GLN A 53 -12.76 2.72 1.11
CA GLN A 53 -11.68 2.02 1.80
C GLN A 53 -11.32 2.73 3.11
N LEU A 54 -11.20 4.06 3.12
CA LEU A 54 -10.91 4.84 4.33
C LEU A 54 -12.02 4.71 5.39
N ILE A 55 -13.29 4.79 4.98
CA ILE A 55 -14.41 4.59 5.91
C ILE A 55 -14.37 3.16 6.46
N ALA A 56 -14.24 2.16 5.60
CA ALA A 56 -14.21 0.76 6.01
C ALA A 56 -13.00 0.42 6.89
N GLN A 57 -11.91 1.16 6.76
CA GLN A 57 -10.70 0.99 7.53
C GLN A 57 -10.83 1.55 8.94
N ASP A 58 -11.35 2.78 9.09
CA ASP A 58 -11.35 3.48 10.37
C ASP A 58 -12.68 3.41 11.11
N VAL A 59 -13.77 3.04 10.44
CA VAL A 59 -15.14 3.11 10.97
C VAL A 59 -15.85 1.76 10.93
N GLU A 60 -16.53 1.43 12.03
CA GLU A 60 -17.51 0.35 12.12
C GLU A 60 -18.90 0.89 12.50
N PHE A 61 -19.94 0.08 12.28
CA PHE A 61 -21.33 0.50 12.51
C PHE A 61 -22.08 -0.43 13.48
N PRO A 62 -21.60 -0.62 14.72
CA PRO A 62 -22.37 -1.35 15.72
C PRO A 62 -23.69 -0.62 15.98
N ASP A 63 -24.79 -1.37 15.94
CA ASP A 63 -26.16 -0.86 16.14
C ASP A 63 -26.53 0.31 15.19
N GLY A 64 -25.92 0.33 13.99
CA GLY A 64 -26.15 1.35 12.96
C GLY A 64 -25.50 2.70 13.26
N GLN A 65 -24.66 2.81 14.29
CA GLN A 65 -23.94 4.04 14.64
C GLN A 65 -22.47 3.93 14.24
N ALA A 66 -21.96 4.89 13.49
CA ALA A 66 -20.52 5.01 13.24
C ALA A 66 -19.72 5.08 14.55
N LYS A 67 -18.71 4.21 14.69
CA LYS A 67 -17.70 4.23 15.74
C LYS A 67 -16.33 4.02 15.12
N LEU A 68 -15.29 4.58 15.74
CA LEU A 68 -13.93 4.30 15.32
C LEU A 68 -13.58 2.85 15.64
N LYS A 69 -12.96 2.16 14.69
CA LYS A 69 -12.42 0.83 14.89
C LYS A 69 -11.20 0.90 15.80
N GLU A 70 -11.11 -0.04 16.73
CA GLU A 70 -9.91 -0.25 17.52
C GLU A 70 -9.00 -1.29 16.85
N GLY A 71 -7.72 -0.96 16.67
CA GLY A 71 -6.73 -1.91 16.17
C GLY A 71 -5.79 -1.33 15.12
N VAL A 72 -5.07 -2.22 14.45
CA VAL A 72 -4.14 -1.91 13.36
C VAL A 72 -4.39 -2.87 12.20
N SER A 73 -4.28 -2.39 10.97
CA SER A 73 -4.32 -3.20 9.75
C SER A 73 -2.93 -3.26 9.12
N GLN A 74 -2.58 -4.40 8.52
CA GLN A 74 -1.31 -4.54 7.79
C GLN A 74 -1.28 -3.67 6.53
N ASP A 75 -2.42 -3.50 5.86
CA ASP A 75 -2.56 -2.74 4.61
C ASP A 75 -3.30 -1.42 4.83
N TRP A 76 -3.03 -0.77 5.95
CA TRP A 76 -3.56 0.55 6.27
C TRP A 76 -3.14 1.56 5.19
N ILE A 77 -4.10 2.30 4.62
CA ILE A 77 -3.80 3.45 3.78
C ILE A 77 -3.19 4.54 4.67
N VAL A 78 -1.91 4.81 4.45
CA VAL A 78 -1.15 5.81 5.20
C VAL A 78 -1.31 7.21 4.59
N SER A 79 -1.46 7.28 3.26
CA SER A 79 -1.55 8.53 2.50
C SER A 79 -2.65 8.44 1.45
N VAL A 80 -3.50 9.47 1.38
CA VAL A 80 -4.51 9.59 0.33
C VAL A 80 -3.94 10.09 -0.99
N HIS A 81 -2.76 10.70 -0.96
CA HIS A 81 -2.06 11.17 -2.16
C HIS A 81 -1.25 10.06 -2.82
N ASP A 82 -0.82 9.09 -2.04
CA ASP A 82 -0.13 7.89 -2.49
C ASP A 82 -0.68 6.68 -1.71
N PRO A 83 -1.79 6.09 -2.21
CA PRO A 83 -2.44 4.95 -1.55
C PRO A 83 -1.62 3.66 -1.60
N GLU A 84 -0.45 3.63 -2.23
CA GLU A 84 0.45 2.47 -2.26
C GLU A 84 1.50 2.48 -1.14
N ILE A 85 1.74 3.64 -0.50
CA ILE A 85 2.61 3.75 0.67
C ILE A 85 2.13 2.83 1.79
N ARG A 86 3.06 2.04 2.36
CA ARG A 86 2.79 1.16 3.51
C ARG A 86 3.70 1.47 4.67
N HIS A 87 3.25 1.12 5.87
CA HIS A 87 4.09 1.09 7.06
C HIS A 87 5.12 -0.03 6.95
N GLY A 88 6.40 0.32 6.96
CA GLY A 88 7.50 -0.62 7.03
C GLY A 88 8.30 -0.51 8.31
N ARG A 89 9.16 -1.50 8.56
CA ARG A 89 10.07 -1.50 9.70
C ARG A 89 11.50 -1.70 9.23
N LYS A 90 12.39 -0.84 9.73
CA LYS A 90 13.84 -1.02 9.61
C LYS A 90 14.40 -1.81 10.80
N SER A 91 13.75 -1.69 11.95
CA SER A 91 14.03 -2.49 13.15
C SER A 91 12.78 -2.59 14.02
N SER A 92 12.86 -3.34 15.13
CA SER A 92 11.79 -3.42 16.13
C SER A 92 11.40 -2.05 16.72
N SER A 93 12.32 -1.08 16.73
CA SER A 93 12.10 0.26 17.27
C SER A 93 11.99 1.37 16.21
N LYS A 94 12.26 1.07 14.93
CA LYS A 94 12.25 2.07 13.85
C LYS A 94 11.26 1.68 12.75
N ARG A 95 10.17 2.45 12.67
CA ARG A 95 9.17 2.40 11.59
C ARG A 95 9.50 3.45 10.52
N PHE A 96 9.08 3.18 9.29
CA PHE A 96 9.02 4.16 8.20
C PHE A 96 7.69 4.01 7.45
N ASP A 97 7.31 5.04 6.70
CA ASP A 97 6.13 5.02 5.84
C ASP A 97 6.62 5.23 4.41
N GLY A 98 6.46 4.22 3.56
CA GLY A 98 6.92 4.31 2.17
C GLY A 98 7.03 2.95 1.48
N HIS A 99 7.97 2.91 0.54
CA HIS A 99 8.34 1.73 -0.22
C HIS A 99 9.75 1.26 0.19
N LYS A 100 10.06 0.00 -0.09
CA LYS A 100 11.41 -0.55 -0.03
C LYS A 100 11.97 -0.62 -1.43
N ALA A 101 13.26 -0.32 -1.58
CA ALA A 101 13.99 -0.64 -2.79
C ALA A 101 14.64 -2.02 -2.62
N ALA A 102 14.43 -2.90 -3.59
CA ALA A 102 15.18 -4.14 -3.75
C ALA A 102 16.07 -3.99 -4.98
N VAL A 103 17.36 -4.31 -4.86
CA VAL A 103 18.35 -3.95 -5.88
C VAL A 103 19.28 -5.14 -6.11
N ALA A 104 19.44 -5.53 -7.37
CA ALA A 104 20.44 -6.49 -7.82
C ALA A 104 21.68 -5.73 -8.29
N VAL A 105 22.86 -6.19 -7.86
CA VAL A 105 24.14 -5.53 -8.14
C VAL A 105 25.13 -6.60 -8.57
N ASP A 106 25.84 -6.35 -9.66
CA ASP A 106 27.00 -7.16 -10.04
C ASP A 106 28.13 -6.95 -9.01
N ALA A 107 28.56 -8.04 -8.38
CA ALA A 107 29.46 -7.98 -7.23
C ALA A 107 30.86 -7.46 -7.58
N GLU A 108 31.34 -7.68 -8.81
CA GLU A 108 32.68 -7.25 -9.23
C GLU A 108 32.68 -5.78 -9.66
N SER A 109 31.80 -5.41 -10.60
CA SER A 109 31.75 -4.07 -11.18
C SER A 109 31.00 -3.05 -10.33
N GLN A 110 30.19 -3.53 -9.35
CA GLN A 110 29.29 -2.71 -8.53
C GLN A 110 28.20 -2.00 -9.36
N LEU A 111 27.91 -2.49 -10.57
CA LEU A 111 26.82 -1.97 -11.39
C LEU A 111 25.49 -2.52 -10.91
N ILE A 112 24.49 -1.63 -10.79
CA ILE A 112 23.10 -2.04 -10.57
C ILE A 112 22.60 -2.69 -11.87
N THR A 113 22.20 -3.95 -11.80
CA THR A 113 21.74 -4.75 -12.94
C THR A 113 20.22 -4.86 -12.99
N ASP A 114 19.56 -4.75 -11.84
CA ASP A 114 18.11 -4.60 -11.75
C ASP A 114 17.69 -3.88 -10.45
N ALA A 115 16.50 -3.29 -10.45
CA ALA A 115 15.91 -2.71 -9.27
C ALA A 115 14.39 -2.82 -9.29
N ASN A 116 13.81 -3.11 -8.13
CA ASN A 116 12.38 -3.21 -7.90
C ASN A 116 11.94 -2.35 -6.71
N VAL A 117 10.68 -1.93 -6.72
CA VAL A 117 10.05 -1.17 -5.63
C VAL A 117 9.03 -2.07 -4.95
N LEU A 118 9.31 -2.44 -3.71
CA LEU A 118 8.42 -3.26 -2.89
C LEU A 118 7.59 -2.39 -1.95
N ALA A 119 6.41 -2.89 -1.55
CA ALA A 119 5.63 -2.25 -0.50
C ALA A 119 6.42 -2.19 0.83
N GLY A 120 6.25 -1.12 1.61
CA GLY A 120 6.96 -0.95 2.88
C GLY A 120 6.79 -2.11 3.88
N ASN A 121 5.64 -2.77 3.85
CA ASN A 121 5.30 -3.92 4.70
C ASN A 121 5.66 -5.29 4.08
N ALA A 122 6.19 -5.32 2.86
CA ALA A 122 6.61 -6.57 2.20
C ALA A 122 7.84 -7.18 2.90
N TRP A 123 7.96 -8.50 2.81
CA TRP A 123 9.17 -9.23 3.22
C TRP A 123 10.31 -8.91 2.26
N ASP A 124 11.54 -8.87 2.75
CA ASP A 124 12.68 -8.47 1.92
C ASP A 124 12.93 -9.48 0.78
N ALA A 125 12.69 -10.77 1.00
CA ALA A 125 12.76 -11.82 -0.03
C ALA A 125 11.67 -11.73 -1.11
N THR A 126 10.69 -10.84 -0.99
CA THR A 126 9.63 -10.69 -2.00
C THR A 126 10.26 -10.33 -3.35
N ASP A 127 9.92 -11.10 -4.39
CA ASP A 127 10.44 -10.95 -5.76
C ASP A 127 11.97 -11.07 -5.91
N ALA A 128 12.67 -11.68 -4.95
CA ALA A 128 14.13 -11.84 -5.02
C ALA A 128 14.56 -12.66 -6.25
N LEU A 129 13.82 -13.73 -6.60
CA LEU A 129 14.09 -14.51 -7.81
C LEU A 129 13.87 -13.68 -9.09
N THR A 130 12.78 -12.92 -9.15
CA THR A 130 12.47 -12.04 -10.28
C THR A 130 13.59 -11.03 -10.54
N LEU A 131 14.19 -10.48 -9.47
CA LEU A 131 15.35 -9.58 -9.58
C LEU A 131 16.57 -10.26 -10.22
N VAL A 132 16.80 -11.54 -9.92
CA VAL A 132 17.90 -12.31 -10.55
C VAL A 132 17.60 -12.55 -12.02
N GLU A 133 16.41 -13.06 -12.36
CA GLU A 133 16.00 -13.32 -13.74
C GLU A 133 16.03 -12.05 -14.62
N ASN A 134 15.63 -10.91 -14.05
CA ASN A 134 15.72 -9.62 -14.73
C ASN A 134 17.17 -9.17 -14.91
N SER A 135 18.02 -9.35 -13.90
CA SER A 135 19.46 -9.05 -13.99
C SER A 135 20.12 -9.83 -15.14
N GLU A 136 19.81 -11.13 -15.26
CA GLU A 136 20.28 -11.95 -16.39
C GLU A 136 19.78 -11.42 -17.73
N THR A 137 18.50 -11.10 -17.79
CA THR A 137 17.86 -10.55 -18.99
C THR A 137 18.48 -9.21 -19.42
N HIS A 138 18.76 -8.31 -18.48
CA HIS A 138 19.32 -6.99 -18.76
C HIS A 138 20.79 -7.03 -19.15
N THR A 139 21.56 -7.96 -18.57
CA THR A 139 23.00 -8.09 -18.82
C THR A 139 23.31 -9.02 -19.99
N GLY A 140 22.41 -9.94 -20.31
CA GLY A 140 22.65 -11.04 -21.25
C GLY A 140 23.63 -12.08 -20.72
N LEU A 141 23.86 -12.10 -19.40
CA LEU A 141 24.78 -13.01 -18.70
C LEU A 141 23.99 -13.88 -17.74
N ALA A 142 24.41 -15.13 -17.57
CA ALA A 142 23.84 -16.01 -16.54
C ALA A 142 24.41 -15.64 -15.17
N VAL A 143 23.58 -15.69 -14.13
CA VAL A 143 23.97 -15.48 -12.74
C VAL A 143 24.40 -16.82 -12.14
N GLU A 144 25.71 -16.98 -11.94
CA GLU A 144 26.26 -18.22 -11.37
C GLU A 144 25.96 -18.35 -9.86
N GLU A 145 26.04 -17.22 -9.14
CA GLU A 145 25.87 -17.16 -7.69
C GLU A 145 25.21 -15.85 -7.27
N THR A 146 24.33 -15.91 -6.27
CA THR A 146 23.74 -14.73 -5.64
C THR A 146 24.15 -14.70 -4.17
N ILE A 147 24.62 -13.53 -3.71
CA ILE A 147 24.96 -13.27 -2.31
C ILE A 147 23.95 -12.27 -1.75
N SER A 148 23.30 -12.63 -0.65
CA SER A 148 22.32 -11.77 0.03
C SER A 148 22.45 -11.88 1.55
N ASP A 149 21.78 -10.99 2.28
CA ASP A 149 21.61 -11.17 3.72
C ASP A 149 20.53 -12.23 4.05
N CYS A 150 20.42 -12.59 5.33
CA CYS A 150 19.46 -13.59 5.79
C CYS A 150 17.98 -13.19 5.63
N ALA A 151 17.67 -11.91 5.39
CA ALA A 151 16.30 -11.48 5.17
C ALA A 151 15.78 -11.82 3.76
N TYR A 152 16.70 -12.12 2.82
CA TYR A 152 16.40 -12.58 1.46
C TYR A 152 16.42 -14.10 1.29
N SER A 153 16.77 -14.85 2.34
CA SER A 153 16.68 -16.31 2.33
C SER A 153 15.29 -16.77 2.76
N ASP A 154 14.56 -17.41 1.86
CA ASP A 154 13.34 -18.16 2.22
C ASP A 154 13.71 -19.41 3.07
N PHE A 155 12.73 -20.01 3.76
CA PHE A 155 12.90 -21.21 4.61
C PHE A 155 13.56 -22.41 3.88
N ASN A 156 13.67 -22.38 2.54
CA ASN A 156 14.36 -23.38 1.74
C ASN A 156 15.84 -23.08 1.43
N GLY A 157 16.41 -21.95 1.87
CA GLY A 157 17.85 -21.73 1.90
C GLY A 157 18.59 -21.79 0.56
N LEU A 158 17.90 -21.68 -0.57
CA LEU A 158 18.48 -21.73 -1.92
C LEU A 158 17.77 -20.71 -2.82
N LEU A 159 18.40 -19.55 -3.03
CA LEU A 159 18.43 -18.95 -4.36
C LEU A 159 19.64 -19.60 -5.06
N ALA A 160 19.50 -20.89 -5.41
CA ALA A 160 20.48 -21.56 -6.24
C ALA A 160 20.35 -20.98 -7.64
N GLY A 161 21.48 -20.54 -8.20
CA GLY A 161 21.62 -20.34 -9.62
C GLY A 161 21.10 -21.56 -10.40
N ALA A 162 20.47 -21.26 -11.51
CA ALA A 162 20.26 -22.16 -12.62
C ALA A 162 20.67 -21.44 -13.90
#